data_AF-A0A969WT09-F1
#
_entry.id   AF-A0A969WT09-F1
#
_cell.length_a   1.000
_cell.length_b   1.000
_cell.length_c   1.000
_cell.angle_alpha   90.00
_cell.angle_beta   90.00
_cell.angle_gamma   90.00
#
_symmetry.space_group_name_H-M   'P 1'
#
loop_
_entity.id
_entity.type
_entity.pdbx_description
1 polymer ?
#
loop_
_entity_poly.entity_id
_entity_poly.type
_entity_poly.pdbx_seq_one_letter_code
_entity_poly.pdbx_strand_id
1 'polypeptide(L)'
;MPLKPIERTLEQQRIDFANRSFLATPLAGLIAWTVTGIAALILPIYYTVWTLFIATGSIAYLGMFISKFTGENFLDKKKPKNEFDQLFMFTILQAVLVYSIALPFFIIDYSSLPLSVGILTGLMWIPFSWIIKHWVGFAHSIVRTVVVLLLWYLFPEQRF
;
A
#
# COMPACT_ATOMS: atom_id res chain seq x y z
N MET A 1 16.76 -31.00 30.10
CA MET A 1 17.06 -30.23 28.87
C MET A 1 15.76 -29.57 28.44
N PRO A 2 15.64 -28.22 28.47
CA PRO A 2 14.43 -27.58 27.98
C PRO A 2 14.26 -27.92 26.50
N LEU A 3 13.08 -28.42 26.12
CA LEU A 3 12.74 -28.70 24.73
C LEU A 3 12.89 -27.40 23.94
N LYS A 4 13.69 -27.43 22.86
CA LYS A 4 13.75 -26.33 21.90
C LYS A 4 12.31 -26.10 21.41
N PRO A 5 11.76 -24.87 21.47
CA PRO A 5 10.40 -24.62 21.00
C PRO A 5 10.25 -25.16 19.57
N ILE A 6 9.18 -25.91 19.31
CA ILE A 6 8.88 -26.37 17.95
C ILE A 6 8.74 -25.12 17.09
N GLU A 7 9.69 -24.94 16.18
CA GLU A 7 9.68 -23.83 15.24
C GLU A 7 8.51 -24.04 14.27
N ARG A 8 7.57 -23.09 14.22
CA ARG A 8 6.39 -23.20 13.35
C ARG A 8 6.86 -23.30 11.90
N THR A 9 6.33 -24.28 11.16
CA THR A 9 6.63 -24.45 9.73
C THR A 9 6.21 -23.21 8.94
N LEU A 10 6.83 -22.97 7.79
CA LEU A 10 6.45 -21.86 6.90
C LEU A 10 4.98 -21.95 6.49
N GLU A 11 4.44 -23.16 6.26
CA GLU A 11 3.02 -23.30 5.90
C GLU A 11 2.10 -22.89 7.06
N GLN A 12 2.44 -23.25 8.31
CA GLN A 12 1.67 -22.78 9.48
C GLN A 12 1.73 -21.27 9.60
N GLN A 13 2.91 -20.66 9.43
CA GLN A 13 3.07 -19.20 9.47
C GLN A 13 2.27 -18.51 8.35
N ARG A 14 2.23 -19.11 7.15
CA ARG A 14 1.43 -18.60 6.02
C ARG A 14 -0.06 -18.63 6.35
N ILE A 15 -0.55 -19.73 6.91
CA ILE A 15 -1.96 -19.87 7.33
C ILE A 15 -2.29 -18.86 8.44
N ASP A 16 -1.42 -18.72 9.45
CA ASP A 16 -1.58 -17.75 10.53
C ASP A 16 -1.60 -16.29 10.01
N PHE A 17 -0.81 -16.00 8.96
CA PHE A 17 -0.83 -14.71 8.28
C PHE A 17 -2.16 -14.54 7.52
N ALA A 18 -2.51 -15.50 6.66
CA ALA A 18 -3.69 -15.43 5.79
C ALA A 18 -5.03 -15.30 6.54
N ASN A 19 -5.12 -15.82 7.77
CA ASN A 19 -6.33 -15.77 8.60
C ASN A 19 -6.56 -14.41 9.31
N ARG A 20 -5.71 -13.40 9.08
CA ARG A 20 -5.89 -12.06 9.64
C ARG A 20 -6.89 -11.24 8.82
N SER A 21 -7.44 -10.17 9.40
CA SER A 21 -8.49 -9.36 8.75
C SER A 21 -7.97 -8.44 7.65
N PHE A 22 -6.74 -7.91 7.78
CA PHE A 22 -6.09 -7.04 6.80
C PHE A 22 -6.91 -5.81 6.39
N LEU A 23 -7.69 -5.23 7.31
CA LEU A 23 -8.57 -4.08 7.03
C LEU A 23 -7.86 -2.74 7.20
N ALA A 24 -6.90 -2.66 8.11
CA ALA A 24 -6.25 -1.41 8.47
C ALA A 24 -5.51 -0.75 7.30
N THR A 25 -4.77 -1.54 6.52
CA THR A 25 -3.98 -1.04 5.39
C THR A 25 -4.84 -0.59 4.21
N PRO A 26 -5.86 -1.35 3.73
CA PRO A 26 -6.81 -0.87 2.74
C PRO A 26 -7.53 0.40 3.17
N LEU A 27 -7.98 0.49 4.43
CA LEU A 27 -8.69 1.67 4.93
C LEU A 27 -7.78 2.89 4.99
N ALA A 28 -6.54 2.72 5.46
CA ALA A 28 -5.53 3.78 5.44
C ALA A 28 -5.26 4.28 4.01
N GLY A 29 -5.11 3.36 3.06
CA GLY A 29 -4.96 3.69 1.64
C GLY A 29 -6.18 4.45 1.11
N LEU A 30 -7.39 3.95 1.35
CA LEU A 30 -8.64 4.61 0.94
C LEU A 30 -8.69 6.05 1.45
N ILE A 31 -8.44 6.28 2.74
CA ILE A 31 -8.43 7.61 3.34
C ILE A 31 -7.40 8.51 2.65
N ALA A 32 -6.15 8.04 2.50
CA ALA A 32 -5.08 8.83 1.88
C ALA A 32 -5.41 9.23 0.43
N TRP A 33 -5.95 8.29 -0.37
CA TRP A 33 -6.31 8.55 -1.76
C TRP A 33 -7.57 9.42 -1.89
N THR A 34 -8.55 9.27 -1.01
CA THR A 34 -9.71 10.15 -0.96
C THR A 34 -9.31 11.58 -0.60
N VAL A 35 -8.45 11.77 0.41
CA VAL A 35 -7.93 13.10 0.78
C VAL A 35 -7.18 13.73 -0.39
N THR A 36 -6.35 12.95 -1.08
CA THR A 36 -5.61 13.43 -2.26
C THR A 36 -6.56 13.82 -3.40
N GLY A 37 -7.57 13.00 -3.69
CA GLY A 37 -8.57 13.30 -4.72
C GLY A 37 -9.40 14.54 -4.41
N ILE A 38 -9.82 14.72 -3.14
CA ILE A 38 -10.53 15.94 -2.72
C ILE A 38 -9.61 17.15 -2.89
N ALA A 39 -8.35 17.06 -2.45
CA ALA A 39 -7.39 18.14 -2.60
C ALA A 39 -7.19 18.53 -4.08
N ALA A 40 -7.20 17.57 -5.01
CA ALA A 40 -7.07 17.84 -6.44
C ALA A 40 -8.23 18.68 -7.00
N LEU A 41 -9.42 18.57 -6.41
CA LEU A 41 -10.60 19.31 -6.85
C LEU A 41 -10.66 20.74 -6.32
N ILE A 42 -10.03 21.05 -5.19
CA ILE A 42 -10.23 22.33 -4.48
C ILE A 42 -8.96 23.12 -4.20
N LEU A 43 -7.79 22.48 -4.20
CA LEU A 43 -6.53 23.15 -3.86
C LEU A 43 -5.73 23.52 -5.12
N PRO A 44 -4.94 24.61 -5.06
CA PRO A 44 -3.93 24.88 -6.05
C PRO A 44 -2.93 23.73 -6.17
N ILE A 45 -2.44 23.49 -7.39
CA ILE A 45 -1.62 22.32 -7.73
C ILE A 45 -0.42 22.10 -6.80
N TYR A 46 0.23 23.17 -6.36
CA TYR A 46 1.34 23.12 -5.42
C TYR A 46 0.96 22.38 -4.13
N TYR A 47 -0.19 22.70 -3.54
CA TYR A 47 -0.67 22.08 -2.32
C TYR A 47 -1.19 20.66 -2.57
N THR A 48 -1.75 20.40 -3.74
CA THR A 48 -2.20 19.06 -4.13
C THR A 48 -1.04 18.07 -4.22
N VAL A 49 0.06 18.48 -4.84
CA VAL A 49 1.32 17.69 -4.91
C VAL A 49 1.83 17.34 -3.51
N TRP A 50 1.91 18.34 -2.62
CA TRP A 50 2.32 18.11 -1.23
C TRP A 50 1.35 17.21 -0.48
N THR A 51 0.05 17.38 -0.70
CA THR A 51 -0.98 16.52 -0.12
C THR A 51 -0.79 15.07 -0.54
N LEU A 52 -0.51 14.81 -1.82
CA LEU A 52 -0.23 13.46 -2.32
C LEU A 52 0.96 12.85 -1.59
N PHE A 53 2.11 13.54 -1.52
CA PHE A 53 3.30 13.02 -0.84
C PHE A 53 3.07 12.75 0.65
N ILE A 54 2.42 13.68 1.35
CA ILE A 54 2.13 13.54 2.77
C ILE A 54 1.15 12.38 2.99
N ALA A 55 0.08 12.32 2.20
CA ALA A 55 -0.95 11.29 2.31
C ALA A 55 -0.36 9.89 2.04
N THR A 56 0.36 9.70 0.94
CA THR A 56 0.95 8.40 0.60
C THR A 56 2.05 7.99 1.57
N GLY A 57 2.90 8.92 1.99
CA GLY A 57 3.91 8.69 3.03
C GLY A 57 3.33 8.37 4.40
N SER A 58 2.11 8.83 4.67
CA SER A 58 1.41 8.60 5.95
C SER A 58 0.62 7.28 6.00
N ILE A 59 0.45 6.55 4.89
CA ILE A 59 -0.38 5.32 4.85
C ILE A 59 0.08 4.30 5.88
N ALA A 60 1.39 4.08 6.03
CA ALA A 60 1.91 3.11 7.01
C ALA A 60 1.55 3.51 8.45
N TYR A 61 1.72 4.78 8.80
CA TYR A 61 1.40 5.31 10.13
C TYR A 61 -0.10 5.28 10.39
N LEU A 62 -0.91 5.64 9.40
CA LEU A 62 -2.36 5.58 9.47
C LEU A 62 -2.85 4.13 9.61
N GLY A 63 -2.24 3.18 8.89
CA GLY A 63 -2.51 1.75 9.02
C GLY A 63 -2.19 1.25 10.44
N MET A 64 -1.05 1.64 11.00
CA MET A 64 -0.72 1.31 12.39
C MET A 64 -1.75 1.90 13.38
N PHE A 65 -2.20 3.13 13.17
CA PHE A 65 -3.23 3.76 13.99
C PHE A 65 -4.57 3.01 13.89
N ILE A 66 -5.06 2.77 12.67
CA ILE A 66 -6.32 2.07 12.40
C ILE A 66 -6.28 0.63 12.94
N SER A 67 -5.13 -0.04 12.87
CA SER A 67 -4.98 -1.43 13.35
C SER A 67 -5.38 -1.61 14.81
N LYS A 68 -5.28 -0.56 15.63
CA LYS A 68 -5.72 -0.58 17.04
C LYS A 68 -7.23 -0.72 17.19
N PHE A 69 -7.99 -0.24 16.21
CA PHE A 69 -9.46 -0.26 16.20
C PHE A 69 -10.03 -1.46 15.45
N THR A 70 -9.28 -2.02 14.48
CA THR A 70 -9.70 -3.22 13.73
C THR A 70 -9.33 -4.55 14.41
N GLY A 71 -8.70 -4.50 15.59
CA GLY A 71 -8.22 -5.69 16.31
C GLY A 71 -6.92 -6.29 15.75
N GLU A 72 -6.35 -5.69 14.69
CA GLU A 72 -5.13 -6.18 14.04
C GLU A 72 -3.85 -5.81 14.79
N ASN A 73 -3.86 -4.72 15.57
CA ASN A 73 -2.78 -4.21 16.41
C ASN A 73 -1.36 -4.59 15.92
N PHE A 74 -0.87 -3.90 14.90
CA PHE A 74 0.42 -4.22 14.24
C PHE A 74 1.64 -4.07 15.18
N LEU A 75 1.51 -3.28 16.24
CA LEU A 75 2.58 -3.02 17.20
C LEU A 75 2.56 -3.97 18.40
N ASP A 76 1.70 -4.99 18.37
CA ASP A 76 1.62 -5.98 19.43
C ASP A 76 2.86 -6.88 19.47
N LYS A 77 3.78 -6.55 20.39
CA LYS A 77 5.02 -7.30 20.62
C LYS A 77 4.80 -8.70 21.20
N LYS A 78 3.58 -9.03 21.65
CA LYS A 78 3.25 -10.38 22.15
C LYS A 78 2.97 -11.37 21.01
N LYS A 79 2.73 -10.88 19.80
CA LYS A 79 2.48 -11.74 18.64
C LYS A 79 3.74 -12.51 18.25
N PRO A 80 3.64 -13.81 17.96
CA PRO A 80 4.78 -14.60 17.56
C PRO A 80 5.24 -14.16 16.17
N LYS A 81 6.55 -13.88 16.03
CA LYS A 81 7.16 -13.44 14.76
C LYS A 81 6.79 -14.36 13.60
N ASN A 82 6.53 -13.77 12.43
CA ASN A 82 6.07 -14.48 11.25
C ASN A 82 6.87 -14.01 10.03
N GLU A 83 7.45 -14.95 9.28
CA GLU A 83 8.26 -14.65 8.08
C GLU A 83 7.46 -13.90 7.00
N PHE A 84 6.14 -14.12 6.93
CA PHE A 84 5.29 -13.43 5.95
C PHE A 84 5.00 -11.97 6.32
N ASP A 85 5.09 -11.61 7.61
CA ASP A 85 5.08 -10.19 8.01
C ASP A 85 6.32 -9.48 7.46
N GLN A 86 7.50 -10.12 7.57
CA GLN A 86 8.74 -9.58 7.03
C GLN A 86 8.73 -9.54 5.50
N LEU A 87 8.24 -10.59 4.85
CA LEU A 87 8.08 -10.63 3.40
C LEU A 87 7.17 -9.49 2.92
N PHE A 88 6.03 -9.25 3.57
CA PHE A 88 5.15 -8.14 3.23
C PHE A 88 5.82 -6.77 3.43
N MET A 89 6.64 -6.60 4.47
CA MET A 89 7.43 -5.37 4.62
C MET A 89 8.44 -5.17 3.49
N PHE A 90 9.04 -6.24 2.96
CA PHE A 90 9.89 -6.14 1.78
C PHE A 90 9.14 -5.74 0.51
N THR A 91 7.87 -6.12 0.36
CA THR A 91 7.06 -5.70 -0.80
C THR A 91 6.65 -4.23 -0.70
N ILE A 92 6.43 -3.72 0.53
CA ILE A 92 6.28 -2.28 0.78
C ILE A 92 7.57 -1.55 0.44
N LEU A 93 8.72 -2.04 0.92
CA LEU A 93 10.03 -1.45 0.59
C LEU A 93 10.26 -1.40 -0.92
N GLN A 94 9.94 -2.49 -1.63
CA GLN A 94 10.01 -2.53 -3.09
C GLN A 94 9.15 -1.42 -3.71
N ALA A 95 7.90 -1.24 -3.26
CA ALA A 95 7.05 -0.15 -3.75
C ALA A 95 7.67 1.23 -3.48
N VAL A 96 8.26 1.45 -2.29
CA VAL A 96 8.97 2.70 -1.97
C VAL A 96 10.16 2.92 -2.91
N LEU A 97 10.95 1.89 -3.22
CA LEU A 97 12.09 2.03 -4.13
C LEU A 97 11.69 2.48 -5.53
N VAL A 98 10.49 2.15 -6.00
CA VAL A 98 9.97 2.62 -7.31
C VAL A 98 9.79 4.15 -7.34
N TYR A 99 9.76 4.86 -6.20
CA TYR A 99 9.81 6.33 -6.19
C TYR A 99 11.09 6.88 -6.86
N SER A 100 12.19 6.10 -6.90
CA SER A 100 13.38 6.47 -7.68
C SER A 100 13.10 6.69 -9.17
N ILE A 101 12.02 6.09 -9.70
CA ILE A 101 11.51 6.34 -11.04
C ILE A 101 10.49 7.49 -11.01
N ALA A 102 9.56 7.51 -10.05
CA ALA A 102 8.50 8.53 -10.01
C ALA A 102 9.04 9.96 -9.85
N LEU A 103 10.06 10.15 -9.00
CA LEU A 103 10.59 11.47 -8.65
C LEU A 103 11.25 12.20 -9.84
N PRO A 104 12.13 11.59 -10.64
CA PRO A 104 12.67 12.24 -11.84
C PRO A 104 11.60 12.71 -12.83
N PHE A 105 10.56 11.90 -13.08
CA PHE A 105 9.48 12.29 -13.98
C PHE A 105 8.64 13.43 -13.40
N PHE A 106 8.35 13.38 -12.09
CA PHE A 106 7.66 14.46 -11.37
C PHE A 106 8.38 15.82 -11.52
N ILE A 107 9.71 15.83 -11.45
CA ILE A 107 10.50 17.06 -11.58
C ILE A 107 10.32 17.71 -12.96
N ILE A 108 10.09 16.90 -14.00
CA ILE A 108 9.88 17.36 -15.38
C ILE A 108 8.41 17.71 -15.61
N ASP A 109 7.49 16.89 -15.12
CA ASP A 109 6.05 17.03 -15.30
C ASP A 109 5.32 16.55 -14.04
N TYR A 110 4.78 17.49 -13.26
CA TYR A 110 4.10 17.16 -12.01
C TYR A 110 2.87 16.25 -12.22
N SER A 111 2.26 16.28 -13.42
CA SER A 111 1.10 15.47 -13.76
C SER A 111 1.42 13.98 -13.88
N SER A 112 2.71 13.60 -13.84
CA SER A 112 3.15 12.21 -13.80
C SER A 112 2.93 11.55 -12.42
N LEU A 113 2.71 12.33 -11.35
CA LEU A 113 2.60 11.79 -9.98
C LEU A 113 1.39 10.85 -9.78
N PRO A 114 0.16 11.25 -10.13
CA PRO A 114 -1.01 10.36 -10.04
C PRO A 114 -0.83 9.05 -10.80
N LEU A 115 -0.22 9.11 -12.00
CA LEU A 115 0.09 7.94 -12.82
C LEU A 115 1.12 7.03 -12.13
N SER A 116 2.29 7.57 -11.83
CA SER A 116 3.42 6.80 -11.30
C SER A 116 3.15 6.30 -9.88
N VAL A 117 2.79 7.19 -8.96
CA VAL A 117 2.54 6.86 -7.54
C VAL A 117 1.26 6.04 -7.38
N GLY A 118 0.24 6.35 -8.19
CA GLY A 118 -1.01 5.59 -8.23
C GLY A 118 -0.79 4.13 -8.63
N ILE A 119 0.07 3.85 -9.62
CA ILE A 119 0.38 2.48 -10.03
C ILE A 119 1.33 1.81 -9.02
N LEU A 120 2.44 2.46 -8.65
CA LEU A 120 3.51 1.82 -7.89
C LEU A 120 3.03 1.34 -6.50
N THR A 121 2.22 2.14 -5.81
CA THR A 121 1.71 1.79 -4.46
C THR A 121 0.68 0.66 -4.50
N GLY A 122 0.20 0.28 -5.69
CA GLY A 122 -0.68 -0.87 -5.90
C GLY A 122 0.07 -2.21 -6.06
N LEU A 123 1.38 -2.20 -6.36
CA LEU A 123 2.09 -3.42 -6.75
C LEU A 123 2.34 -4.40 -5.60
N MET A 124 2.44 -3.90 -4.37
CA MET A 124 2.64 -4.73 -3.16
C MET A 124 1.50 -5.73 -2.92
N TRP A 125 0.32 -5.52 -3.51
CA TRP A 125 -0.85 -6.38 -3.37
C TRP A 125 -0.77 -7.69 -4.17
N ILE A 126 0.12 -7.76 -5.18
CA ILE A 126 0.40 -8.96 -5.97
C ILE A 126 1.00 -10.07 -5.09
N PRO A 127 2.18 -9.87 -4.45
CA PRO A 127 2.75 -10.89 -3.56
C PRO A 127 1.86 -11.15 -2.34
N PHE A 128 1.17 -10.13 -1.82
CA PHE A 128 0.19 -10.31 -0.74
C PHE A 128 -0.89 -11.34 -1.10
N SER A 129 -1.50 -11.23 -2.29
CA SER A 129 -2.51 -12.17 -2.79
C SER A 129 -1.99 -13.61 -2.88
N TRP A 130 -0.76 -13.75 -3.32
CA TRP A 130 -0.11 -15.05 -3.40
C TRP A 130 0.08 -15.68 -2.01
N ILE A 131 0.48 -14.89 -1.01
CA ILE A 131 0.65 -15.35 0.39
C ILE A 131 -0.68 -15.85 0.95
N ILE A 132 -1.75 -15.05 0.82
CA ILE A 132 -3.06 -15.34 1.41
C ILE A 132 -3.91 -16.32 0.58
N LYS A 133 -3.44 -16.71 -0.61
CA LYS A 133 -4.16 -17.58 -1.57
C LYS A 133 -5.53 -17.03 -1.94
N HIS A 134 -5.63 -15.72 -2.11
CA HIS A 134 -6.87 -15.05 -2.49
C HIS A 134 -6.62 -14.04 -3.61
N TRP A 135 -7.51 -13.96 -4.58
CA TRP A 135 -7.31 -13.21 -5.82
C TRP A 135 -7.41 -11.68 -5.68
N VAL A 136 -7.98 -11.19 -4.57
CA VAL A 136 -8.37 -9.78 -4.38
C VAL A 136 -7.26 -8.77 -4.64
N GLY A 137 -6.03 -9.04 -4.21
CA GLY A 137 -4.94 -8.09 -4.43
C GLY A 137 -4.42 -8.11 -5.86
N PHE A 138 -4.50 -9.24 -6.59
CA PHE A 138 -4.25 -9.24 -8.04
C PHE A 138 -5.26 -8.35 -8.75
N ALA A 139 -6.55 -8.50 -8.43
CA ALA A 139 -7.59 -7.64 -8.99
C ALA A 139 -7.37 -6.18 -8.62
N HIS A 140 -7.05 -5.88 -7.35
CA HIS A 140 -6.74 -4.52 -6.91
C HIS A 140 -5.59 -3.93 -7.73
N SER A 141 -4.45 -4.62 -7.85
CA SER A 141 -3.29 -4.11 -8.60
C SER A 141 -3.60 -3.91 -10.09
N ILE A 142 -4.24 -4.87 -10.73
CA ILE A 142 -4.53 -4.83 -12.17
C ILE A 142 -5.57 -3.76 -12.48
N VAL A 143 -6.71 -3.78 -11.79
CA VAL A 143 -7.80 -2.81 -12.00
C VAL A 143 -7.28 -1.40 -11.75
N ARG A 144 -6.55 -1.18 -10.65
CA ARG A 144 -5.95 0.11 -10.36
C ARG A 144 -5.00 0.56 -11.46
N THR A 145 -4.13 -0.33 -11.93
CA THR A 145 -3.18 0.00 -13.00
C THR A 145 -3.91 0.40 -14.28
N VAL A 146 -4.89 -0.39 -14.71
CA VAL A 146 -5.68 -0.12 -15.91
C VAL A 146 -6.47 1.18 -15.77
N VAL A 147 -7.17 1.38 -14.64
CA VAL A 147 -7.98 2.58 -14.40
C VAL A 147 -7.12 3.83 -14.36
N VAL A 148 -6.03 3.84 -13.59
CA VAL A 148 -5.13 5.00 -13.52
C VAL A 148 -4.54 5.33 -14.88
N LEU A 149 -4.09 4.32 -15.62
CA LEU A 149 -3.54 4.50 -16.97
C LEU A 149 -4.58 5.07 -17.93
N LEU A 150 -5.78 4.49 -17.96
CA LEU A 150 -6.87 4.94 -18.83
C LEU A 150 -7.30 6.36 -18.49
N LEU A 151 -7.51 6.68 -17.21
CA LEU A 151 -7.91 8.03 -16.80
C LEU A 151 -6.87 9.07 -17.20
N TRP A 152 -5.58 8.77 -17.00
CA TRP A 152 -4.50 9.69 -17.33
C TRP A 152 -4.41 10.01 -18.83
N TYR A 153 -4.69 9.03 -19.70
CA TYR A 153 -4.70 9.23 -21.15
C TYR A 153 -6.01 9.84 -21.67
N LEU A 154 -7.16 9.43 -21.12
CA LEU A 154 -8.47 9.89 -21.59
C LEU A 154 -8.80 11.31 -21.12
N PHE A 155 -8.21 11.76 -20.01
CA PHE A 155 -8.46 13.08 -19.41
C PHE A 155 -7.16 13.89 -19.27
N PRO A 156 -6.52 14.31 -20.38
CA PRO A 156 -5.21 14.98 -20.35
C PRO A 156 -5.22 16.31 -19.60
N GLU A 157 -6.36 17.00 -19.56
CA GLU A 157 -6.55 18.25 -18.82
C GLU A 157 -6.90 18.03 -17.33
N GLN A 158 -7.20 16.79 -16.92
CA GLN A 158 -7.52 16.40 -15.54
C GLN A 158 -6.61 15.25 -15.07
N ARG A 159 -5.31 15.34 -15.39
CA ARG A 159 -4.34 14.30 -15.03
C ARG A 159 -4.08 14.18 -13.53
N PHE A 160 -4.40 15.22 -12.75
CA PHE A 160 -4.23 15.25 -11.30
C PHE A 160 -5.53 15.00 -10.55
#